data_AF-A0A381VJG7-F1
#
_entry.id   AF-A0A381VJG7-F1
#
_cell.length_a   1.000
_cell.length_b   1.000
_cell.length_c   1.000
_cell.angle_alpha   90.00
_cell.angle_beta   90.00
_cell.angle_gamma   90.00
#
_symmetry.space_group_name_H-M   'P 1'
#
loop_
_entity.id
_entity.type
_entity.pdbx_description
1 polymer ?
#
loop_
_entity_poly.entity_id
_entity_poly.type
_entity_poly.pdbx_seq_one_letter_code
_entity_poly.pdbx_strand_id
1 'polypeptide(L)'
;MQKNLTIILIILLYSCGGDESTNPSVESKYHSNDEAFLSQLVEISGIERDTLINRITVEAVEISGEEYDRIIEMDLSDLELDNLPSSIGDLQYLEELDLSNNNFSDLPEELCEVY
;
A
#
# COMPACT_ATOMS: atom_id res chain seq x y z
N MET A 1 -31.91 -17.12 5.77
CA MET A 1 -31.08 -15.92 5.50
C MET A 1 -29.64 -16.38 5.47
N GLN A 2 -29.13 -16.63 4.28
CA GLN A 2 -27.79 -17.18 4.07
C GLN A 2 -26.82 -16.00 4.10
N LYS A 3 -25.90 -16.01 5.07
CA LYS A 3 -24.80 -15.03 5.12
C LYS A 3 -23.83 -15.43 4.01
N ASN A 4 -23.74 -14.62 2.97
CA ASN A 4 -22.75 -14.82 1.92
C ASN A 4 -21.41 -14.35 2.51
N LEU A 5 -20.54 -15.31 2.79
CA LEU A 5 -19.15 -15.06 3.13
C LEU A 5 -18.38 -15.04 1.82
N THR A 6 -18.02 -13.85 1.35
CA THR A 6 -17.13 -13.68 0.19
C THR A 6 -15.70 -13.95 0.67
N ILE A 7 -15.13 -15.07 0.24
CA ILE A 7 -13.73 -15.40 0.46
C ILE A 7 -12.98 -14.97 -0.79
N ILE A 8 -12.22 -13.88 -0.70
CA ILE A 8 -11.31 -13.42 -1.76
C ILE A 8 -9.97 -14.14 -1.52
N LEU A 9 -9.60 -15.04 -2.44
CA LEU A 9 -8.34 -15.76 -2.41
C LEU A 9 -7.30 -14.97 -3.22
N ILE A 10 -6.51 -14.13 -2.56
CA ILE A 10 -5.38 -13.44 -3.20
C ILE A 10 -4.25 -14.46 -3.33
N ILE A 11 -4.00 -14.94 -4.55
CA ILE A 11 -2.90 -15.87 -4.84
C ILE A 11 -1.62 -15.05 -4.91
N LEU A 12 -0.75 -15.16 -3.90
CA LEU A 12 0.63 -14.70 -3.97
C LEU A 12 1.40 -15.58 -4.97
N LEU A 13 1.52 -15.11 -6.22
CA LEU A 13 2.42 -15.72 -7.20
C LEU A 13 3.85 -15.23 -6.96
N TYR A 14 4.56 -15.88 -6.03
CA TYR A 14 6.02 -15.89 -6.08
C TYR A 14 6.47 -16.77 -7.26
N SER A 15 7.07 -16.17 -8.29
CA SER A 15 7.78 -16.90 -9.33
C SER A 15 9.22 -16.40 -9.41
N CYS A 16 10.16 -17.28 -9.04
CA CYS A 16 11.57 -17.15 -9.35
C CYS A 16 11.83 -17.81 -10.71
N GLY A 17 12.37 -17.08 -11.69
CA GLY A 17 12.84 -17.66 -12.94
C GLY A 17 12.87 -16.66 -14.09
N GLY A 18 14.06 -16.45 -14.64
CA GLY A 18 14.28 -15.63 -15.83
C GLY A 18 13.76 -16.25 -17.13
N ASP A 19 13.83 -15.40 -18.15
CA ASP A 19 13.57 -15.59 -19.58
C ASP A 19 12.14 -15.33 -20.06
N GLU A 20 12.05 -14.40 -21.01
CA GLU A 20 10.86 -13.85 -21.66
C GLU A 20 9.88 -14.93 -22.15
N SER A 21 8.68 -15.00 -21.56
CA SER A 21 7.48 -15.58 -22.19
C SER A 21 6.22 -15.28 -21.36
N THR A 22 5.39 -14.36 -21.88
CA THR A 22 3.93 -14.23 -21.66
C THR A 22 3.38 -14.69 -20.31
N ASN A 23 3.64 -13.91 -19.26
CA ASN A 23 2.79 -13.89 -18.09
C ASN A 23 1.92 -12.63 -18.22
N PRO A 24 0.58 -12.67 -18.14
CA PRO A 24 -0.17 -11.45 -17.89
C PRO A 24 0.13 -11.08 -16.44
N SER A 25 1.29 -10.47 -16.22
CA SER A 25 1.57 -9.69 -15.05
C SER A 25 0.53 -8.57 -15.09
N VAL A 26 -0.57 -8.76 -14.39
CA VAL A 26 -1.19 -7.60 -13.76
C VAL A 26 -0.16 -7.18 -12.71
N GLU A 27 0.88 -6.48 -13.16
CA GLU A 27 1.67 -5.64 -12.27
C GLU A 27 0.64 -4.71 -11.66
N SER A 28 0.42 -4.83 -10.35
CA SER A 28 -0.47 -3.94 -9.61
C SER A 28 -0.09 -2.50 -9.97
N LYS A 29 -0.93 -1.83 -10.75
CA LYS A 29 -0.64 -0.48 -11.24
C LYS A 29 -1.10 0.49 -10.18
N TYR A 30 -0.27 0.67 -9.15
CA TYR A 30 -0.51 1.70 -8.15
C TYR A 30 -0.64 3.06 -8.83
N HIS A 31 -1.55 3.88 -8.33
CA HIS A 31 -1.56 5.29 -8.71
C HIS A 31 -0.23 5.95 -8.31
N SER A 32 0.23 6.95 -9.06
CA SER A 32 1.56 7.56 -8.86
C SER A 32 1.78 8.13 -7.46
N ASN A 33 0.70 8.60 -6.82
CA ASN A 33 0.75 9.12 -5.44
C ASN A 33 1.07 8.00 -4.44
N ASP A 34 0.36 6.89 -4.56
CA ASP A 34 0.51 5.73 -3.68
C ASP A 34 1.91 5.11 -3.88
N GLU A 35 2.37 5.01 -5.14
CA GLU A 35 3.71 4.56 -5.47
C GLU A 35 4.81 5.49 -4.91
N ALA A 36 4.59 6.81 -4.96
CA ALA A 36 5.53 7.78 -4.42
C ALA A 36 5.66 7.65 -2.90
N PHE A 37 4.55 7.46 -2.19
CA PHE A 37 4.56 7.20 -0.75
C PHE A 37 5.32 5.91 -0.41
N LEU A 38 5.00 4.79 -1.07
CA LEU A 38 5.66 3.50 -0.83
C LEU A 38 7.18 3.61 -1.06
N SER A 39 7.58 4.27 -2.15
CA SER A 39 9.00 4.47 -2.49
C SER A 39 9.73 5.30 -1.44
N GLN A 40 9.13 6.42 -1.02
CA GLN A 40 9.72 7.28 0.01
C GLN A 40 9.80 6.58 1.35
N LEU A 41 8.76 5.84 1.75
CA LEU A 41 8.75 5.11 3.01
C LEU A 41 9.87 4.06 3.03
N VAL A 42 10.02 3.28 1.96
CA VAL A 42 11.13 2.31 1.80
C VAL A 42 12.48 3.01 1.90
N GLU A 43 12.66 4.16 1.27
CA GLU A 43 13.90 4.92 1.29
C GLU A 43 14.27 5.41 2.70
N ILE A 44 13.31 5.98 3.44
CA ILE A 44 13.59 6.58 4.76
C ILE A 44 13.68 5.54 5.88
N SER A 45 12.93 4.44 5.78
CA SER A 45 12.85 3.42 6.84
C SER A 45 13.79 2.24 6.62
N GLY A 46 14.23 2.01 5.38
CA GLY A 46 14.97 0.81 5.00
C GLY A 46 14.14 -0.48 5.03
N ILE A 47 12.82 -0.38 5.17
CA ILE A 47 11.91 -1.53 5.11
C ILE A 47 11.96 -2.14 3.70
N GLU A 48 12.05 -3.46 3.62
CA GLU A 48 11.97 -4.14 2.33
C GLU A 48 10.61 -3.93 1.68
N ARG A 49 10.60 -3.55 0.40
CA ARG A 49 9.36 -3.27 -0.33
C ARG A 49 8.35 -4.42 -0.24
N ASP A 50 8.79 -5.67 -0.38
CA ASP A 50 7.91 -6.84 -0.27
C ASP A 50 7.24 -6.96 1.11
N THR A 51 7.91 -6.52 2.17
CA THR A 51 7.30 -6.46 3.52
C THR A 51 6.16 -5.46 3.55
N LEU A 52 6.35 -4.29 2.94
CA LEU A 52 5.33 -3.23 2.88
C LEU A 52 4.13 -3.65 2.02
N ILE A 53 4.37 -4.29 0.87
CA ILE A 53 3.31 -4.76 -0.03
C ILE A 53 2.41 -5.83 0.63
N ASN A 54 2.96 -6.64 1.55
CA ASN A 54 2.18 -7.63 2.29
C ASN A 54 1.35 -7.04 3.46
N ARG A 55 1.47 -5.73 3.70
CA ARG A 55 0.83 -5.00 4.80
C ARG A 55 -0.19 -3.96 4.29
N ILE A 56 -0.49 -3.98 3.00
CA ILE A 56 -1.46 -3.07 2.39
C ILE A 56 -2.64 -3.85 1.82
N THR A 57 -3.83 -3.25 1.92
CA THR A 57 -5.01 -3.64 1.15
C THR A 57 -5.25 -2.59 0.08
N VAL A 58 -5.57 -3.03 -1.14
CA VAL A 58 -5.80 -2.15 -2.29
C VAL A 58 -7.16 -2.43 -2.92
N GLU A 59 -7.76 -1.39 -3.50
CA GLU A 59 -8.95 -1.49 -4.31
C GLU A 59 -8.71 -0.89 -5.71
N ALA A 60 -9.25 -1.55 -6.72
CA ALA A 60 -9.20 -1.05 -8.09
C ALA A 60 -10.20 0.10 -8.29
N VAL A 61 -9.69 1.24 -8.76
CA VAL A 61 -10.46 2.46 -8.98
C VAL A 61 -10.21 3.01 -10.38
N GLU A 62 -11.28 3.42 -11.05
CA GLU A 62 -11.20 4.09 -12.35
C GLU A 62 -10.96 5.61 -12.18
N ILE A 63 -9.82 6.09 -12.68
CA ILE A 63 -9.42 7.50 -12.70
C ILE A 63 -9.19 7.92 -14.16
N SER A 64 -9.98 8.86 -14.65
CA SER A 64 -9.87 9.39 -16.02
C SER A 64 -9.96 8.31 -17.13
N GLY A 65 -10.70 7.23 -16.89
CA GLY A 65 -10.86 6.13 -17.84
C GLY A 65 -9.73 5.08 -17.79
N GLU A 66 -8.84 5.17 -16.81
CA GLU A 66 -7.82 4.16 -16.53
C GLU A 66 -8.03 3.55 -15.13
N GLU A 67 -7.80 2.26 -14.99
CA GLU A 67 -7.89 1.54 -13.71
C GLU A 67 -6.54 1.60 -12.98
N TYR A 68 -6.59 1.92 -11.69
CA TYR A 68 -5.45 1.96 -10.79
C TYR A 68 -5.79 1.24 -9.49
N ASP A 69 -4.82 0.53 -8.93
CA ASP A 69 -4.92 0.06 -7.56
C ASP A 69 -4.65 1.23 -6.62
N ARG A 70 -5.59 1.49 -5.70
CA ARG A 70 -5.47 2.51 -4.66
C ARG A 70 -5.33 1.86 -3.30
N ILE A 71 -4.42 2.36 -2.46
CA ILE A 71 -4.24 1.86 -1.09
C ILE A 71 -5.42 2.33 -0.23
N ILE A 72 -6.13 1.37 0.38
CA ILE A 72 -7.27 1.63 1.28
C ILE A 72 -6.95 1.31 2.74
N GLU A 73 -6.07 0.34 3.00
CA GLU A 73 -5.66 -0.02 4.36
C GLU A 73 -4.15 -0.21 4.38
N MET A 74 -3.51 0.23 5.45
CA MET A 74 -2.07 0.07 5.64
C MET A 74 -1.71 -0.23 7.10
N ASP A 75 -1.08 -1.38 7.31
CA ASP A 75 -0.54 -1.81 8.61
C ASP A 75 0.96 -1.50 8.70
N LEU A 76 1.29 -0.36 9.30
CA LEU A 76 2.67 0.01 9.62
C LEU A 76 3.04 -0.32 11.07
N SER A 77 2.29 -1.18 11.76
CA SER A 77 2.55 -1.52 13.16
C SER A 77 3.83 -2.33 13.33
N ASP A 78 4.51 -2.12 14.46
CA ASP A 78 5.72 -2.86 14.85
C ASP A 78 6.87 -2.77 13.81
N LEU A 79 7.09 -1.59 13.22
CA LEU A 79 8.12 -1.36 12.19
C LEU A 79 9.27 -0.44 12.65
N GLU A 80 9.32 -0.13 13.95
CA GLU A 80 10.30 0.77 14.57
C GLU A 80 10.36 2.18 13.93
N LEU A 81 9.32 2.57 13.19
CA LEU A 81 9.26 3.83 12.45
C LEU A 81 9.28 5.01 13.42
N ASP A 82 10.05 6.04 13.08
CA ASP A 82 10.10 7.29 13.82
C ASP A 82 9.59 8.50 13.02
N ASN A 83 9.39 8.33 11.70
CA ASN A 83 8.92 9.35 10.77
C ASN A 83 8.08 8.73 9.65
N LEU A 84 7.21 9.54 9.05
CA LEU A 84 6.47 9.22 7.82
C LEU A 84 6.78 10.26 6.74
N PRO A 85 6.79 9.89 5.44
CA PRO A 85 6.86 10.86 4.37
C PRO A 85 5.65 11.81 4.35
N SER A 86 5.84 13.08 3.98
CA SER A 86 4.74 14.04 3.83
C SER A 86 3.72 13.64 2.75
N SER A 87 4.12 12.79 1.80
CA SER A 87 3.23 12.20 0.79
C SER A 87 2.13 11.30 1.37
N ILE A 88 2.12 11.05 2.68
CA ILE A 88 0.99 10.41 3.37
C ILE A 88 -0.34 11.15 3.12
N GLY A 89 -0.30 12.49 2.97
CA GLY A 89 -1.47 13.29 2.63
C GLY A 89 -2.01 13.04 1.21
N ASP A 90 -1.21 12.44 0.32
CA ASP A 90 -1.63 12.14 -1.05
C ASP A 90 -2.39 10.80 -1.17
N LEU A 91 -2.46 10.01 -0.09
CA LEU A 91 -3.18 8.73 -0.03
C LEU A 91 -4.70 8.94 0.12
N GLN A 92 -5.32 9.57 -0.89
CA GLN A 92 -6.73 10.00 -0.90
C GLN A 92 -7.79 8.87 -0.81
N TYR A 93 -7.36 7.61 -0.79
CA TYR A 93 -8.25 6.46 -0.67
C TYR A 93 -7.99 5.68 0.62
N LEU A 94 -7.05 6.12 1.46
CA LEU A 94 -6.69 5.46 2.70
C LEU A 94 -7.82 5.62 3.72
N GLU A 95 -8.41 4.51 4.12
CA GLU A 95 -9.48 4.42 5.11
C GLU A 95 -8.96 3.98 6.48
N GLU A 96 -7.95 3.10 6.51
CA GLU A 96 -7.36 2.57 7.74
C GLU A 96 -5.83 2.64 7.72
N LEU A 97 -5.26 3.18 8.79
CA LEU A 97 -3.81 3.26 9.00
C LEU A 97 -3.47 2.85 10.43
N ASP A 98 -2.75 1.74 10.59
CA ASP A 98 -2.21 1.33 11.88
C ASP A 98 -0.75 1.76 12.02
N LEU A 99 -0.48 2.63 13.00
CA LEU A 99 0.86 3.11 13.36
C LEU A 99 1.32 2.60 14.73
N SER A 100 0.60 1.64 15.32
CA SER A 100 0.85 1.16 16.68
C SER A 100 2.24 0.54 16.83
N ASN A 101 2.78 0.59 18.05
CA ASN A 101 4.08 0.03 18.40
C ASN A 101 5.26 0.52 17.54
N ASN A 102 5.26 1.81 17.20
CA ASN A 102 6.38 2.50 16.55
C ASN A 102 7.03 3.51 17.51
N ASN A 103 8.03 4.23 17.00
CA ASN A 103 8.87 5.18 17.74
C ASN A 103 8.54 6.65 17.42
N PHE A 104 7.34 6.95 16.91
CA PHE A 104 6.94 8.32 16.57
C PHE A 104 6.95 9.26 17.78
N SER A 105 7.69 10.35 17.68
CA SER A 105 7.57 11.49 18.60
C SER A 105 6.50 12.47 18.15
N ASP A 106 6.35 12.62 16.84
CA ASP A 106 5.38 13.48 16.17
C ASP A 106 4.90 12.77 14.88
N LEU A 107 3.79 13.26 14.34
CA LEU A 107 3.23 12.81 13.07
C LEU A 107 3.19 13.99 12.08
N PRO A 108 3.40 13.77 10.76
CA PRO A 108 3.33 14.85 9.75
C PRO A 108 1.95 15.51 9.74
N GLU A 109 1.90 16.82 9.50
CA GLU A 109 0.62 17.56 9.47
C GLU A 109 -0.28 17.12 8.32
N GLU A 110 0.33 16.61 7.26
CA GLU A 110 -0.29 16.07 6.05
C GLU A 110 -1.20 14.86 6.33
N LEU A 111 -1.07 14.19 7.48
CA LEU A 111 -2.07 13.20 7.93
C LEU A 111 -3.46 13.81 8.10
N CYS A 112 -3.56 15.12 8.33
CA CYS A 112 -4.83 15.84 8.37
C CYS A 112 -5.42 16.11 6.98
N GLU A 113 -4.71 15.78 5.91
CA GLU A 113 -5.12 15.96 4.52
C GLU A 113 -5.66 14.67 3.87
N VAL A 114 -5.56 13.54 4.57
CA VAL A 114 -6.22 12.29 4.18
C VAL A 114 -7.72 12.46 4.43
N TYR A 115 -8.51 12.56 3.35
CA TYR A 115 -9.96 12.84 3.37
C TYR A 115 -10.78 11.77 2.67
#